data_AF-A0A9Y4NTU3-F1
#
_entry.id   AF-A0A9Y4NTU3-F1
#
_cell.length_a   1.000
_cell.length_b   1.000
_cell.length_c   1.000
_cell.angle_alpha   90.00
_cell.angle_beta   90.00
_cell.angle_gamma   90.00
#
_symmetry.space_group_name_H-M   'P 1'
#
loop_
_entity.id
_entity.type
_entity.pdbx_description
1 polymer ?
#
loop_
_entity_poly.entity_id
_entity_poly.type
_entity_poly.pdbx_seq_one_letter_code
_entity_poly.pdbx_strand_id
1 'polypeptide(L)'
;MKTLSLYKIKKSRHMPDEILIDQLCKCCWVKCPFCSAVCTNTIEDHSPDDHSVPFHRPSGINGWHSKGTVEMSINFCTTNVASNGSFYPHYDSETTFPYKQYRLAGPEYANWRITPDDSKLAYWKWFVCRFQKQLEDYYKKEFQGRGAIPSEWHSITKDQAIQSLDEMCE
;
A
#
# COMPACT_ATOMS: atom_id res chain seq x y z
N MET A 1 5.75 16.36 26.67
CA MET A 1 5.71 14.98 27.23
C MET A 1 6.44 14.96 28.56
N LYS A 2 5.86 14.35 29.62
CA LYS A 2 6.57 14.16 30.90
C LYS A 2 7.53 12.98 30.76
N THR A 3 8.81 13.18 31.06
CA THR A 3 9.84 12.13 31.04
C THR A 3 9.61 11.15 32.19
N LEU A 4 9.37 9.88 31.85
CA LEU A 4 9.34 8.80 32.82
C LEU A 4 10.76 8.46 33.27
N SER A 5 10.99 8.31 34.57
CA SER A 5 12.32 7.93 35.06
C SER A 5 12.64 6.47 34.71
N LEU A 6 13.90 6.20 34.37
CA LEU A 6 14.40 4.84 34.07
C LEU A 6 14.04 3.83 35.18
N TYR A 7 14.05 4.27 36.45
CA TYR A 7 13.64 3.44 37.58
C TYR A 7 12.17 3.01 37.50
N LYS A 8 11.26 3.91 37.10
CA LYS A 8 9.83 3.58 36.94
C LYS A 8 9.60 2.63 35.78
N ILE A 9 10.36 2.79 34.68
CA ILE A 9 10.32 1.90 33.52
C ILE A 9 10.81 0.49 33.90
N LYS A 10 11.90 0.38 34.68
CA LYS A 10 12.42 -0.92 35.12
C LYS A 10 11.56 -1.63 36.18
N LYS A 11 10.55 -0.95 36.74
CA LYS A 11 9.64 -1.50 37.75
C LYS A 11 8.30 -1.95 37.14
N SER A 12 8.09 -1.75 35.83
CA SER A 12 6.91 -2.28 35.16
C SER A 12 6.96 -3.81 35.08
N ARG A 13 5.79 -4.45 35.08
CA ARG A 13 5.68 -5.92 34.99
C ARG A 13 6.19 -6.48 33.66
N HIS A 14 6.09 -5.66 32.61
CA HIS A 14 6.62 -5.92 31.29
C HIS A 14 7.41 -4.69 30.85
N MET A 15 8.54 -4.91 30.20
CA MET A 15 9.34 -3.81 29.66
C MET A 15 8.60 -3.19 28.46
N PRO A 16 8.70 -1.86 28.24
CA PRO A 16 7.98 -1.22 27.13
C PRO A 16 8.28 -1.82 25.76
N ASP A 17 9.51 -2.27 25.53
CA ASP A 17 9.91 -2.99 24.31
C ASP A 17 9.24 -4.35 24.17
N GLU A 18 9.06 -5.12 25.25
CA GLU A 18 8.29 -6.36 25.23
C GLU A 18 6.82 -6.10 24.87
N ILE A 19 6.23 -5.04 25.42
CA ILE A 19 4.86 -4.63 25.11
C ILE A 19 4.74 -4.24 23.62
N LEU A 20 5.69 -3.45 23.11
CA LEU A 20 5.71 -3.05 21.70
C LEU A 20 5.91 -4.23 20.77
N ILE A 21 6.81 -5.16 21.10
CA ILE A 21 7.04 -6.38 20.32
C ILE A 21 5.76 -7.23 20.32
N ASP A 22 5.14 -7.48 21.47
CA ASP A 22 3.92 -8.26 21.57
C ASP A 22 2.77 -7.63 20.79
N GLN A 23 2.63 -6.30 20.85
CA GLN A 23 1.66 -5.55 20.04
C GLN A 23 1.93 -5.69 18.55
N LEU A 24 3.18 -5.52 18.11
CA LEU A 24 3.56 -5.65 16.69
C LEU A 24 3.39 -7.10 16.18
N CYS A 25 3.68 -8.10 17.02
CA CYS A 25 3.49 -9.51 16.69
C CYS A 25 2.01 -9.86 16.53
N LYS A 26 1.13 -9.21 17.30
CA LYS A 26 -0.33 -9.41 17.26
C LYS A 26 -1.07 -8.50 16.29
N CYS A 27 -0.36 -7.68 15.50
CA CYS A 27 -0.98 -6.90 14.43
C CYS A 27 -1.36 -7.78 13.24
N CYS A 28 -2.31 -7.30 12.44
CA CYS A 28 -2.59 -7.92 11.15
C CYS A 28 -1.47 -7.65 10.15
N TRP A 29 -0.87 -8.72 9.61
CA TRP A 29 0.19 -8.62 8.60
C TRP A 29 -0.30 -8.90 7.17
N VAL A 30 -1.61 -9.06 6.98
CA VAL A 30 -2.21 -9.27 5.65
C VAL A 30 -1.96 -8.05 4.77
N LYS A 31 -1.58 -8.29 3.51
CA LYS A 31 -1.22 -7.24 2.55
C LYS A 31 -2.29 -7.07 1.47
N CYS A 32 -2.50 -5.82 1.05
CA CYS A 32 -3.41 -5.49 -0.03
C CYS A 32 -2.91 -6.17 -1.32
N PRO A 33 -3.75 -6.94 -2.05
CA PRO A 33 -3.29 -7.68 -3.23
C PRO A 33 -2.80 -6.76 -4.36
N PHE A 34 -3.36 -5.55 -4.46
CA PHE A 34 -2.99 -4.60 -5.51
C PHE A 34 -1.70 -3.84 -5.23
N CYS A 35 -1.44 -3.47 -3.98
CA CYS A 35 -0.34 -2.56 -3.69
C CYS A 35 0.63 -3.06 -2.63
N SER A 36 0.34 -4.17 -1.95
CA SER A 36 1.12 -4.71 -0.83
C SER A 36 1.20 -3.81 0.41
N ALA A 37 0.30 -2.84 0.56
CA ALA A 37 0.13 -2.11 1.83
C ALA A 37 -0.34 -3.08 2.92
N VAL A 38 0.26 -3.01 4.11
CA VAL A 38 -0.05 -3.89 5.25
C VAL A 38 -1.29 -3.37 5.97
N CYS A 39 -2.22 -4.26 6.32
CA CYS A 39 -3.41 -3.92 7.11
C CYS A 39 -3.04 -3.12 8.37
N THR A 40 -3.84 -2.12 8.69
CA THR A 40 -3.61 -1.27 9.88
C THR A 40 -4.31 -1.75 11.14
N ASN A 41 -5.01 -2.89 11.08
CA ASN A 41 -5.65 -3.48 12.24
C ASN A 41 -4.59 -4.00 13.23
N THR A 42 -4.72 -3.60 14.49
CA THR A 42 -3.81 -3.97 15.58
C THR A 42 -4.09 -5.35 16.18
N ILE A 43 -5.02 -6.11 15.59
CA ILE A 43 -5.43 -7.44 16.01
C ILE A 43 -5.23 -8.41 14.84
N GLU A 44 -4.52 -9.50 15.07
CA GLU A 44 -4.35 -10.62 14.14
C GLU A 44 -5.68 -11.36 13.93
N ASP A 45 -5.86 -11.98 12.76
CA ASP A 45 -7.05 -12.77 12.44
C ASP A 45 -8.39 -12.09 12.78
N HIS A 46 -8.48 -10.79 12.53
CA HIS A 46 -9.63 -9.94 12.85
C HIS A 46 -10.87 -10.17 11.96
N SER A 47 -11.08 -11.40 11.47
CA SER A 47 -12.32 -11.81 10.83
C SER A 47 -13.49 -11.66 11.81
N PRO A 48 -14.66 -11.13 11.40
CA PRO A 48 -15.12 -10.92 10.02
C PRO A 48 -14.85 -9.53 9.44
N ASP A 49 -14.07 -8.67 10.12
CA ASP A 49 -13.83 -7.30 9.65
C ASP A 49 -12.89 -7.26 8.44
N ASP A 50 -13.20 -6.39 7.47
CA ASP A 50 -12.37 -6.21 6.28
C ASP A 50 -10.99 -5.65 6.62
N HIS A 51 -9.98 -6.14 5.91
CA HIS A 51 -8.65 -5.52 5.88
C HIS A 51 -8.73 -4.14 5.24
N SER A 52 -8.02 -3.18 5.83
CA SER A 52 -7.97 -1.82 5.29
C SER A 52 -6.68 -1.11 5.68
N VAL A 53 -6.38 -0.09 4.89
CA VAL A 53 -5.33 0.88 5.15
C VAL A 53 -5.90 2.26 4.92
N PRO A 54 -5.44 3.29 5.64
CA PRO A 54 -5.92 4.64 5.42
C PRO A 54 -5.50 5.15 4.04
N PHE A 55 -4.37 4.67 3.51
CA PHE A 55 -3.86 5.09 2.20
C PHE A 55 -3.27 3.91 1.43
N HIS A 56 -3.71 3.78 0.18
CA HIS A 56 -3.12 2.87 -0.77
C HIS A 56 -1.96 3.52 -1.52
N ARG A 57 -1.17 2.68 -2.20
CA ARG A 57 -0.01 3.11 -2.99
C ARG A 57 -0.13 2.62 -4.43
N PRO A 58 0.67 3.16 -5.38
CA PRO A 58 0.68 2.69 -6.76
C PRO A 58 0.91 1.18 -6.85
N SER A 59 0.10 0.49 -7.67
CA SER A 59 0.16 -0.96 -7.79
C SER A 59 1.50 -1.47 -8.35
N GLY A 60 2.21 -0.66 -9.15
CA GLY A 60 3.55 -0.98 -9.64
C GLY A 60 4.58 -1.20 -8.52
N ILE A 61 4.39 -0.63 -7.33
CA ILE A 61 5.25 -0.93 -6.17
C ILE A 61 5.17 -2.42 -5.79
N ASN A 62 4.07 -3.10 -6.12
CA ASN A 62 3.89 -4.54 -5.96
C ASN A 62 4.11 -5.32 -7.27
N GLY A 63 4.75 -4.73 -8.28
CA GLY A 63 5.08 -5.39 -9.54
C GLY A 63 3.91 -5.51 -10.53
N TRP A 64 2.76 -4.86 -10.27
CA TRP A 64 1.67 -4.83 -11.22
C TRP A 64 2.09 -4.14 -12.51
N HIS A 65 1.81 -4.78 -13.65
CA HIS A 65 2.15 -4.32 -14.99
C HIS A 65 1.07 -4.76 -15.98
N SER A 66 1.04 -4.16 -17.17
CA SER A 66 0.11 -4.56 -18.22
C SER A 66 0.47 -5.95 -18.77
N LYS A 67 -0.50 -6.89 -18.78
CA LYS A 67 -0.27 -8.29 -19.23
C LYS A 67 0.35 -8.31 -20.63
N GLY A 68 1.38 -9.13 -20.81
CA GLY A 68 2.11 -9.26 -22.08
C GLY A 68 3.09 -8.13 -22.38
N THR A 69 3.30 -7.18 -21.46
CA THR A 69 4.23 -6.06 -21.64
C THR A 69 5.20 -5.94 -20.45
N VAL A 70 6.12 -4.98 -20.57
CA VAL A 70 6.98 -4.56 -19.45
C VAL A 70 6.42 -3.34 -18.70
N GLU A 71 5.32 -2.75 -19.14
CA GLU A 71 4.83 -1.46 -18.65
C GLU A 71 4.23 -1.57 -17.24
N MET A 72 4.93 -1.03 -16.23
CA MET A 72 4.50 -1.01 -14.83
C MET A 72 3.32 -0.08 -14.59
N SER A 73 2.44 -0.42 -13.65
CA SER A 73 1.29 0.41 -13.30
C SER A 73 1.67 1.55 -12.34
N ILE A 74 1.26 2.77 -12.67
CA ILE A 74 1.34 3.94 -11.77
C ILE A 74 0.02 4.19 -11.01
N ASN A 75 -1.02 3.41 -11.28
CA ASN A 75 -2.34 3.65 -10.71
C ASN A 75 -2.39 3.25 -9.24
N PHE A 76 -3.04 4.08 -8.44
CA PHE A 76 -3.39 3.77 -7.04
C PHE A 76 -4.58 2.82 -7.00
N CYS A 77 -4.70 2.03 -5.93
CA CYS A 77 -5.86 1.15 -5.74
C CYS A 77 -7.18 1.92 -5.79
N THR A 78 -7.22 3.11 -5.18
CA THR A 78 -8.40 3.98 -5.12
C THR A 78 -8.82 4.45 -6.52
N THR A 79 -7.86 4.84 -7.36
CA THR A 79 -8.08 5.11 -8.80
C THR A 79 -8.60 3.88 -9.53
N ASN A 80 -7.98 2.72 -9.31
CA ASN A 80 -8.35 1.49 -10.00
C ASN A 80 -9.80 1.12 -9.70
N VAL A 81 -10.21 1.05 -8.43
CA VAL A 81 -11.59 0.70 -8.03
C VAL A 81 -12.63 1.75 -8.41
N ALA A 82 -12.24 2.99 -8.69
CA ALA A 82 -13.10 4.01 -9.26
C ALA A 82 -13.25 3.90 -10.80
N SER A 83 -12.30 3.26 -11.48
CA SER A 83 -12.22 3.20 -12.94
C SER A 83 -13.16 2.14 -13.57
N ASN A 84 -13.33 2.21 -14.90
CA ASN A 84 -13.96 1.14 -15.70
C ASN A 84 -12.93 0.08 -16.18
N GLY A 85 -11.71 0.11 -15.64
CA GLY A 85 -10.68 -0.86 -16.00
C GLY A 85 -10.95 -2.25 -15.42
N SER A 86 -10.16 -3.21 -15.88
CA SER A 86 -10.15 -4.58 -15.36
C SER A 86 -8.73 -5.04 -15.04
N PHE A 87 -8.63 -6.13 -14.27
CA PHE A 87 -7.38 -6.75 -13.89
C PHE A 87 -7.47 -8.28 -13.98
N TYR A 88 -6.30 -8.91 -14.11
CA TYR A 88 -6.16 -10.36 -13.97
C TYR A 88 -5.84 -10.67 -12.50
N PRO A 89 -6.64 -11.50 -11.81
CA PRO A 89 -6.43 -11.76 -10.38
C PRO A 89 -5.13 -12.51 -10.09
N HIS A 90 -4.66 -13.33 -11.04
CA HIS A 90 -3.39 -14.04 -10.97
C HIS A 90 -2.63 -13.91 -12.30
N TYR A 91 -1.32 -14.18 -12.28
CA TYR A 91 -0.45 -14.02 -13.46
C TYR A 91 -0.82 -14.95 -14.63
N ASP A 92 -1.39 -16.10 -14.31
CA ASP A 92 -1.83 -17.16 -15.21
C ASP A 92 -3.33 -17.08 -15.55
N SER A 93 -4.04 -16.11 -14.99
CA SER A 93 -5.47 -15.94 -15.27
C SER A 93 -5.70 -15.52 -16.73
N GLU A 94 -6.63 -16.17 -17.40
CA GLU A 94 -7.11 -15.77 -18.74
C GLU A 94 -8.35 -14.87 -18.68
N THR A 95 -9.03 -14.84 -17.53
CA THR A 95 -10.19 -13.99 -17.28
C THR A 95 -9.80 -12.74 -16.50
N THR A 96 -10.50 -11.65 -16.79
CA THR A 96 -10.35 -10.39 -16.05
C THR A 96 -11.57 -10.12 -15.19
N PHE A 97 -11.36 -9.38 -14.10
CA PHE A 97 -12.42 -8.83 -13.27
C PHE A 97 -12.42 -7.31 -13.39
N PRO A 98 -13.60 -6.66 -13.51
CA PRO A 98 -13.69 -5.21 -13.39
C PRO A 98 -13.17 -4.78 -12.01
N TYR A 99 -12.36 -3.71 -11.95
CA TYR A 99 -11.87 -3.22 -10.66
C TYR A 99 -12.99 -2.82 -9.71
N LYS A 100 -14.13 -2.33 -10.22
CA LYS A 100 -15.34 -2.04 -9.42
C LYS A 100 -15.94 -3.28 -8.75
N GLN A 101 -15.63 -4.46 -9.24
CA GLN A 101 -16.12 -5.76 -8.76
C GLN A 101 -14.98 -6.62 -8.22
N TYR A 102 -13.85 -6.02 -7.83
CA TYR A 102 -12.65 -6.75 -7.39
C TYR A 102 -12.92 -7.80 -6.31
N ARG A 103 -13.89 -7.56 -5.41
CA ARG A 103 -14.27 -8.50 -4.35
C ARG A 103 -14.76 -9.86 -4.86
N LEU A 104 -15.21 -9.95 -6.11
CA LEU A 104 -15.61 -11.21 -6.74
C LEU A 104 -14.41 -12.02 -7.27
N ALA A 105 -13.21 -11.45 -7.26
CA ALA A 105 -12.01 -12.05 -7.82
C ALA A 105 -11.30 -13.05 -6.89
N GLY A 106 -11.95 -13.47 -5.81
CA GLY A 106 -11.44 -14.48 -4.87
C GLY A 106 -11.24 -13.96 -3.44
N PRO A 107 -10.93 -14.86 -2.48
CA PRO A 107 -10.82 -14.54 -1.06
C PRO A 107 -9.73 -13.50 -0.75
N GLU A 108 -8.65 -13.47 -1.54
CA GLU A 108 -7.57 -12.47 -1.43
C GLU A 108 -8.07 -11.03 -1.64
N TYR A 109 -9.15 -10.86 -2.40
CA TYR A 109 -9.74 -9.57 -2.75
C TYR A 109 -11.01 -9.27 -1.95
N ALA A 110 -11.81 -10.31 -1.66
CA ALA A 110 -13.13 -10.19 -1.03
C ALA A 110 -13.08 -9.48 0.33
N ASN A 111 -12.04 -9.76 1.11
CA ASN A 111 -11.88 -9.28 2.49
C ASN A 111 -11.11 -7.95 2.58
N TRP A 112 -10.88 -7.25 1.46
CA TRP A 112 -10.25 -5.94 1.47
C TRP A 112 -11.28 -4.85 1.26
N ARG A 113 -11.21 -3.77 2.04
CA ARG A 113 -11.99 -2.55 1.85
C ARG A 113 -11.09 -1.47 1.24
N ILE A 114 -11.32 -1.20 -0.05
CA ILE A 114 -10.66 -0.15 -0.82
C ILE A 114 -11.71 0.88 -1.23
N THR A 115 -11.56 2.11 -0.74
CA THR A 115 -12.49 3.21 -1.03
C THR A 115 -12.11 3.90 -2.36
N PRO A 116 -13.06 4.20 -3.26
CA PRO A 116 -12.81 4.98 -4.47
C PRO A 116 -12.74 6.50 -4.17
N ASP A 117 -11.90 6.91 -3.22
CA ASP A 117 -11.81 8.30 -2.73
C ASP A 117 -10.77 9.17 -3.46
N ASP A 118 -10.12 8.61 -4.49
CA ASP A 118 -9.03 9.24 -5.26
C ASP A 118 -7.81 9.67 -4.42
N SER A 119 -7.63 9.11 -3.22
CA SER A 119 -6.47 9.39 -2.37
C SER A 119 -5.16 9.00 -3.07
N LYS A 120 -4.29 9.99 -3.29
CA LYS A 120 -3.04 9.89 -4.07
C LYS A 120 -1.91 10.67 -3.39
N LEU A 121 -1.48 10.20 -2.23
CA LEU A 121 -0.45 10.86 -1.42
C LEU A 121 0.81 11.19 -2.23
N ALA A 122 1.31 12.42 -2.05
CA ALA A 122 2.53 12.89 -2.69
C ALA A 122 3.73 12.01 -2.33
N TYR A 123 3.76 11.47 -1.11
CA TYR A 123 4.76 10.51 -0.68
C TYR A 123 4.95 9.34 -1.64
N TRP A 124 3.86 8.67 -2.05
CA TRP A 124 3.97 7.50 -2.89
C TRP A 124 4.35 7.83 -4.35
N LYS A 125 3.98 9.03 -4.82
CA LYS A 125 4.43 9.55 -6.12
C LYS A 125 5.93 9.80 -6.11
N TRP A 126 6.41 10.49 -5.08
CA TRP A 126 7.84 10.71 -4.84
C TRP A 126 8.60 9.40 -4.68
N PHE A 127 8.05 8.43 -3.94
CA PHE A 127 8.67 7.12 -3.73
C PHE A 127 8.92 6.41 -5.06
N VAL A 128 7.92 6.37 -5.95
CA VAL A 128 8.06 5.76 -7.28
C VAL A 128 9.16 6.46 -8.08
N CYS A 129 9.21 7.79 -8.11
CA CYS A 129 10.30 8.52 -8.77
C CYS A 129 11.67 8.24 -8.13
N ARG A 130 11.75 8.22 -6.80
CA ARG A 130 13.01 8.09 -6.05
C ARG A 130 13.63 6.71 -6.21
N PHE A 131 12.78 5.67 -6.25
CA PHE A 131 13.16 4.27 -6.29
C PHE A 131 12.83 3.60 -7.63
N GLN A 132 12.60 4.39 -8.69
CA GLN A 132 12.19 3.90 -10.01
C GLN A 132 13.10 2.77 -10.48
N LYS A 133 14.42 3.05 -10.56
CA LYS A 133 15.38 2.08 -11.07
C LYS A 133 15.41 0.78 -10.24
N GLN A 134 15.31 0.88 -8.91
CA GLN A 134 15.27 -0.28 -8.04
C GLN A 134 14.02 -1.13 -8.26
N LEU A 135 12.86 -0.49 -8.47
CA LEU A 135 11.61 -1.18 -8.78
C LEU A 135 11.71 -1.87 -10.15
N GLU A 136 12.21 -1.17 -11.17
CA GLU A 136 12.38 -1.68 -12.53
C GLU A 136 13.36 -2.88 -12.55
N ASP A 137 14.50 -2.74 -11.88
CA ASP A 137 15.51 -3.79 -11.76
C ASP A 137 14.99 -5.01 -10.99
N TYR A 138 14.20 -4.81 -9.94
CA TYR A 138 13.65 -5.90 -9.12
C TYR A 138 12.59 -6.69 -9.88
N TYR A 139 11.65 -6.01 -10.53
CA TYR A 139 10.55 -6.67 -11.23
C TYR A 139 10.88 -7.08 -12.66
N LYS A 140 11.99 -6.61 -13.23
CA LYS A 140 12.32 -6.75 -14.67
C LYS A 140 11.21 -6.16 -15.55
N LYS A 141 10.78 -4.96 -15.17
CA LYS A 141 9.69 -4.18 -15.78
C LYS A 141 10.11 -2.71 -15.85
N GLU A 142 9.38 -1.89 -16.58
CA GLU A 142 9.76 -0.50 -16.87
C GLU A 142 8.56 0.44 -16.71
N PHE A 143 8.80 1.63 -16.15
CA PHE A 143 7.81 2.71 -16.12
C PHE A 143 7.81 3.46 -17.45
N GLN A 144 7.19 2.86 -18.46
CA GLN A 144 7.08 3.41 -19.81
C GLN A 144 5.70 3.18 -20.42
N GLY A 145 5.45 3.80 -21.59
CA GLY A 145 4.18 3.66 -22.30
C GLY A 145 3.01 4.12 -21.44
N ARG A 146 2.03 3.23 -21.22
CA ARG A 146 0.87 3.52 -20.34
C ARG A 146 1.26 3.63 -18.87
N GLY A 147 2.42 3.10 -18.51
CA GLY A 147 3.03 3.13 -17.20
C GLY A 147 4.04 4.26 -16.99
N ALA A 148 4.19 5.17 -17.95
CA ALA A 148 5.16 6.26 -17.83
C ALA A 148 4.85 7.16 -16.63
N ILE A 149 5.85 7.40 -15.79
CA ILE A 149 5.70 8.28 -14.63
C ILE A 149 5.44 9.72 -15.12
N PRO A 150 4.36 10.39 -14.66
CA PRO A 150 4.07 11.76 -15.05
C PRO A 150 5.18 12.72 -14.61
N SER A 151 5.51 13.69 -15.47
CA SER A 151 6.57 14.67 -15.22
C SER A 151 6.37 15.45 -13.91
N GLU A 152 5.13 15.67 -13.52
CA GLU A 152 4.71 16.35 -12.30
C GLU A 152 5.16 15.59 -11.05
N TRP A 153 5.26 14.25 -11.10
CA TRP A 153 5.71 13.47 -9.94
C TRP A 153 7.18 13.73 -9.64
N HIS A 154 8.00 13.98 -10.66
CA HIS A 154 9.42 14.31 -10.51
C HIS A 154 9.64 15.69 -9.86
N SER A 155 8.63 16.56 -9.86
CA SER A 155 8.70 17.88 -9.22
C SER A 155 8.44 17.84 -7.71
N ILE A 156 7.92 16.72 -7.19
CA ILE A 156 7.65 16.55 -5.77
C ILE A 156 8.97 16.44 -5.01
N THR A 157 9.20 17.34 -4.07
CA THR A 157 10.38 17.29 -3.19
C THR A 157 10.21 16.26 -2.08
N LYS A 158 11.33 15.81 -1.49
CA LYS A 158 11.28 14.91 -0.33
C LYS A 158 10.52 15.54 0.85
N ASP A 159 10.66 16.85 1.05
CA ASP A 159 10.00 17.55 2.16
C ASP A 159 8.48 17.60 1.95
N GLN A 160 8.01 17.93 0.74
CA GLN A 160 6.58 17.83 0.38
C GLN A 160 6.06 16.40 0.52
N ALA A 161 6.84 15.41 0.12
CA ALA A 161 6.49 14.00 0.25
C ALA A 161 6.30 13.61 1.73
N ILE A 162 7.22 14.01 2.62
CA ILE A 162 7.10 13.75 4.06
C ILE A 162 5.95 14.53 4.67
N GLN A 163 5.80 15.82 4.33
CA GLN A 163 4.70 16.65 4.82
C GLN A 163 3.33 16.05 4.49
N SER A 164 3.17 15.45 3.30
CA SER A 164 1.92 14.77 2.93
C SER A 164 1.57 13.58 3.82
N LEU A 165 2.51 13.06 4.61
CA LEU A 165 2.24 12.04 5.63
C LEU A 165 1.74 12.64 6.95
N ASP A 166 2.10 13.89 7.25
CA ASP A 166 1.74 14.57 8.50
C ASP A 166 0.33 15.19 8.42
N GLU A 167 -0.10 15.61 7.23
CA GLU A 167 -1.47 16.06 6.92
C GLU A 167 -2.54 14.96 7.17
N MET A 168 -2.12 13.78 7.61
CA MET A 168 -2.95 12.61 7.89
C MET A 168 -3.36 12.46 9.36
N CYS A 169 -2.77 13.27 10.27
CA CYS A 169 -3.00 13.20 11.72
C CYS A 169 -3.91 14.33 12.25
N GLU A 170 -4.43 15.19 11.37
CA GLU A 170 -5.41 16.25 11.68
C GLU A 170 -6.84 15.81 11.36
#